data_AF-A0A7I7LKB5-F1
#
_entry.id   AF-A0A7I7LKB5-F1
#
_cell.length_a   1.000
_cell.length_b   1.000
_cell.length_c   1.000
_cell.angle_alpha   90.00
_cell.angle_beta   90.00
_cell.angle_gamma   90.00
#
_symmetry.space_group_name_H-M   'P 1'
#
loop_
_entity.id
_entity.type
_entity.pdbx_description
1 polymer ?
#
loop_
_entity_poly.entity_id
_entity_poly.type
_entity_poly.pdbx_seq_one_letter_code
_entity_poly.pdbx_strand_id
1 'polypeptide(L)'
;MNSIATLLDALDAAVAAIGEADLGHLEPAARLRALQRLENARRRQAVVSHDVIAGLAAEDPADIGGPVYKVVADWLRISCAEARRRVHDAQQLSPRITLTGQSLPAELPATAQVWRRGLLDGQHVKVIAAFVRDLPRDTPADTVRQAEQFLARQAVQLRPDQLEKVANRAAVLINPDGKFSDADRARQRGFTWCAQRPDGMSIGKLIATPQLRAHLDAWLARFAAPGMCNPDDETPCVKGEPTDEGTAKDLRSPAQRRHDALNALLDGRLGDPKLDAHNGMPVTVIVSTTLRELTSGTGRAVTGGGTFVPMRDVIRMASRAYHYLAVFDEHSNRSLYLGRSRRLASADQRLVLYAQDRGCTHPGCDVPG
;
A
#
# COMPACT_ATOMS: atom_id res chain seq x y z
N MET A 1 -41.07 10.99 -19.68
CA MET A 1 -39.67 10.82 -19.25
C MET A 1 -39.23 9.46 -19.76
N ASN A 2 -38.18 9.38 -20.59
CA ASN A 2 -37.66 8.08 -21.01
C ASN A 2 -37.13 7.33 -19.78
N SER A 3 -37.34 6.01 -19.72
CA SER A 3 -36.76 5.21 -18.64
C SER A 3 -35.24 5.23 -18.72
N ILE A 4 -34.55 5.04 -17.60
CA ILE A 4 -33.08 4.97 -17.57
C ILE A 4 -32.55 3.87 -18.49
N ALA A 5 -33.27 2.74 -18.59
CA ALA A 5 -32.94 1.64 -19.48
C ALA A 5 -32.91 2.09 -20.95
N THR A 6 -33.94 2.79 -21.43
CA THR A 6 -33.99 3.28 -22.82
C THR A 6 -32.85 4.26 -23.15
N LEU A 7 -32.41 5.08 -22.17
CA LEU A 7 -31.28 5.98 -22.36
C LEU A 7 -29.94 5.24 -22.43
N LEU A 8 -29.78 4.16 -21.65
CA LEU A 8 -28.60 3.31 -21.70
C LEU A 8 -28.55 2.48 -23.01
N ASP A 9 -29.69 1.94 -23.46
CA ASP A 9 -29.77 1.24 -24.75
C ASP A 9 -29.37 2.15 -25.92
N ALA A 10 -29.78 3.42 -25.88
CA ALA A 10 -29.40 4.41 -26.88
C ALA A 10 -27.89 4.75 -26.82
N LEU A 11 -27.29 4.74 -25.63
CA LEU A 11 -25.86 4.90 -25.47
C LEU A 11 -25.10 3.71 -26.07
N ASP A 12 -25.54 2.49 -25.78
CA ASP A 12 -24.93 1.25 -26.29
C ASP A 12 -24.99 1.21 -27.82
N ALA A 13 -26.14 1.56 -28.42
CA ALA A 13 -26.29 1.66 -29.86
C ALA A 13 -25.36 2.72 -30.48
N ALA A 14 -25.21 3.88 -29.83
CA ALA A 14 -24.30 4.93 -30.31
C ALA A 14 -22.82 4.49 -30.23
N VAL A 15 -22.42 3.80 -29.16
CA VAL A 15 -21.05 3.26 -29.02
C VAL A 15 -20.77 2.19 -30.07
N ALA A 16 -21.73 1.30 -30.32
CA ALA A 16 -21.61 0.28 -31.37
C ALA A 16 -21.46 0.92 -32.76
N ALA A 17 -22.28 1.91 -33.10
CA ALA A 17 -22.20 2.62 -34.37
C ALA A 17 -20.87 3.36 -34.59
N ILE A 18 -20.27 3.90 -33.52
CA ILE A 18 -18.93 4.49 -33.58
C ILE A 18 -17.86 3.42 -33.82
N GLY A 19 -18.01 2.23 -33.23
CA GLY A 19 -17.09 1.10 -33.41
C GLY A 19 -17.00 0.60 -34.85
N GLU A 20 -18.11 0.66 -35.59
CA GLU A 20 -18.18 0.29 -37.01
C GLU A 20 -17.68 1.40 -37.96
N ALA A 21 -17.43 2.61 -37.45
CA ALA A 21 -16.99 3.72 -38.27
C ALA A 21 -15.50 3.61 -38.64
N ASP A 22 -15.17 3.81 -39.92
CA ASP A 22 -13.77 3.83 -40.37
C ASP A 22 -13.07 5.15 -40.02
N LEU A 23 -12.55 5.20 -38.79
CA LEU A 23 -11.75 6.34 -38.30
C LEU A 23 -10.33 6.35 -38.90
N GLY A 24 -9.92 5.27 -39.59
CA GLY A 24 -8.60 5.09 -40.19
C GLY A 24 -8.38 5.88 -41.47
N HIS A 25 -9.44 6.37 -42.11
CA HIS A 25 -9.39 7.24 -43.29
C HIS A 25 -9.38 8.73 -42.94
N LEU A 26 -9.63 9.09 -41.67
CA LEU A 26 -9.63 10.49 -41.25
C LEU A 26 -8.21 11.07 -41.20
N GLU A 27 -8.07 12.35 -41.49
CA GLU A 27 -6.82 13.08 -41.26
C GLU A 27 -6.41 13.07 -39.77
N PRO A 28 -5.12 13.10 -39.43
CA PRO A 28 -4.65 13.01 -38.04
C PRO A 28 -5.32 13.99 -37.07
N ALA A 29 -5.54 15.24 -37.49
CA ALA A 29 -6.23 16.25 -36.68
C ALA A 29 -7.70 15.89 -36.39
N ALA A 30 -8.39 15.26 -37.34
CA ALA A 30 -9.77 14.80 -37.14
C ALA A 30 -9.82 13.60 -36.18
N ARG A 31 -8.86 12.68 -36.26
CA ARG A 31 -8.73 11.57 -35.29
C ARG A 31 -8.50 12.07 -33.86
N LEU A 32 -7.65 13.09 -33.68
CA LEU A 32 -7.43 13.71 -32.37
C LEU A 32 -8.69 14.35 -31.80
N ARG A 33 -9.48 15.06 -32.64
CA ARG A 33 -10.76 15.62 -32.20
C ARG A 33 -11.79 14.54 -31.87
N ALA A 34 -11.80 13.43 -32.61
CA ALA A 34 -12.65 12.28 -32.30
C ALA A 34 -12.28 11.67 -30.93
N LEU A 35 -10.99 11.43 -30.69
CA LEU A 35 -10.48 10.98 -29.39
C LEU A 35 -10.87 11.93 -28.25
N GLN A 36 -10.73 13.24 -28.46
CA GLN A 36 -11.14 14.24 -27.47
C GLN A 36 -12.64 14.15 -27.13
N ARG A 37 -13.51 13.96 -28.14
CA ARG A 37 -14.96 13.82 -27.92
C ARG A 37 -15.32 12.53 -27.18
N LEU A 38 -14.67 11.42 -27.53
CA LEU A 38 -14.84 10.14 -26.84
C LEU A 38 -14.42 10.23 -25.37
N GLU A 39 -13.29 10.87 -25.11
CA GLU A 39 -12.81 11.09 -23.75
C GLU A 39 -13.76 12.00 -22.94
N ASN A 40 -14.25 13.09 -23.53
CA ASN A 40 -15.26 13.95 -22.89
C ASN A 40 -16.56 13.18 -22.57
N ALA A 41 -16.98 12.27 -23.45
CA ALA A 41 -18.14 11.42 -23.20
C ALA A 41 -17.88 10.46 -22.02
N ARG A 42 -16.71 9.81 -21.98
CA ARG A 42 -16.29 8.95 -20.87
C ARG A 42 -16.26 9.70 -19.54
N ARG A 43 -15.72 10.93 -19.51
CA ARG A 43 -15.70 11.77 -18.31
C ARG A 43 -17.11 12.09 -17.80
N ARG A 44 -18.04 12.44 -18.69
CA ARG A 44 -19.45 12.68 -18.31
C ARG A 44 -20.14 11.42 -17.80
N GLN A 45 -19.87 10.27 -18.40
CA GLN A 45 -20.38 8.99 -17.90
C GLN A 45 -19.81 8.67 -16.51
N ALA A 46 -18.54 8.99 -16.25
CA ALA A 46 -17.92 8.81 -14.94
C ALA A 46 -18.61 9.65 -13.85
N VAL A 47 -19.04 10.88 -14.16
CA VAL A 47 -19.83 11.72 -13.25
C VAL A 47 -21.12 11.01 -12.84
N VAL A 48 -21.90 10.52 -13.83
CA VAL A 48 -23.17 9.82 -13.57
C VAL A 48 -22.92 8.53 -12.80
N SER A 49 -21.87 7.78 -13.13
CA SER A 49 -21.49 6.57 -12.40
C SER A 49 -21.14 6.89 -10.93
N HIS A 50 -20.44 8.00 -10.66
CA HIS A 50 -20.12 8.42 -9.29
C HIS A 50 -21.37 8.82 -8.52
N ASP A 51 -22.38 9.43 -9.16
CA ASP A 51 -23.65 9.75 -8.52
C ASP A 51 -24.40 8.49 -8.08
N VAL A 52 -24.44 7.46 -8.96
CA VAL A 52 -25.03 6.16 -8.62
C VAL A 52 -24.26 5.51 -7.46
N ILE A 53 -22.93 5.53 -7.51
CA ILE A 53 -22.09 4.99 -6.43
C ILE A 53 -22.30 5.74 -5.12
N ALA A 54 -22.41 7.08 -5.15
CA ALA A 54 -22.67 7.90 -3.97
C ALA A 54 -24.05 7.61 -3.36
N GLY A 55 -25.07 7.40 -4.20
CA GLY A 55 -26.40 6.94 -3.77
C GLY A 55 -26.33 5.57 -3.09
N LEU A 56 -25.71 4.59 -3.73
CA LEU A 56 -25.50 3.25 -3.15
C LEU A 56 -24.69 3.31 -1.85
N ALA A 57 -23.73 4.22 -1.73
CA ALA A 57 -22.94 4.41 -0.51
C ALA A 57 -23.75 4.96 0.67
N ALA A 58 -24.92 5.53 0.43
CA ALA A 58 -25.82 6.05 1.47
C ALA A 58 -26.88 5.04 1.93
N GLU A 59 -27.10 3.97 1.16
CA GLU A 59 -28.03 2.88 1.51
C GLU A 59 -27.44 1.97 2.59
N ASP A 60 -28.29 1.21 3.30
CA ASP A 60 -27.84 0.23 4.28
C ASP A 60 -27.06 -0.90 3.58
N PRO A 61 -25.85 -1.27 4.03
CA PRO A 61 -25.12 -2.41 3.49
C PRO A 61 -25.94 -3.71 3.42
N ALA A 62 -26.93 -3.91 4.30
CA ALA A 62 -27.82 -5.06 4.26
C ALA A 62 -28.68 -5.11 2.98
N ASP A 63 -29.18 -3.96 2.53
CA ASP A 63 -30.06 -3.86 1.35
C ASP A 63 -29.30 -4.07 0.03
N ILE A 64 -27.99 -3.77 0.05
CA ILE A 64 -27.10 -3.89 -1.12
C ILE A 64 -26.45 -5.29 -1.18
N GLY A 65 -26.47 -6.04 -0.07
CA GLY A 65 -25.86 -7.37 0.03
C GLY A 65 -24.40 -7.37 0.49
N GLY A 66 -23.95 -6.32 1.20
CA GLY A 66 -22.63 -6.24 1.81
C GLY A 66 -21.98 -4.85 1.68
N PRO A 67 -20.66 -4.74 1.99
CA PRO A 67 -19.93 -3.48 1.82
C PRO A 67 -19.99 -3.00 0.37
N VAL A 68 -20.41 -1.76 0.16
CA VAL A 68 -20.67 -1.17 -1.18
C VAL A 68 -19.52 -1.38 -2.16
N TYR A 69 -18.28 -1.19 -1.72
CA TYR A 69 -17.13 -1.36 -2.60
C TYR A 69 -16.92 -2.82 -3.06
N LYS A 70 -17.34 -3.83 -2.28
CA LYS A 70 -17.28 -5.25 -2.69
C LYS A 70 -18.39 -5.54 -3.70
N VAL A 71 -19.62 -5.13 -3.39
CA VAL A 71 -20.77 -5.35 -4.28
C VAL A 71 -20.54 -4.69 -5.63
N VAL A 72 -20.11 -3.42 -5.64
CA VAL A 72 -19.77 -2.70 -6.87
C VAL A 72 -18.62 -3.38 -7.63
N ALA A 73 -17.62 -3.91 -6.92
CA ALA A 73 -16.52 -4.64 -7.56
C ALA A 73 -17.02 -5.91 -8.26
N ASP A 74 -17.86 -6.70 -7.59
CA ASP A 74 -18.40 -7.96 -8.10
C ASP A 74 -19.37 -7.73 -9.28
N TRP A 75 -20.27 -6.74 -9.18
CA TRP A 75 -21.23 -6.40 -10.24
C TRP A 75 -20.57 -5.83 -11.49
N LEU A 76 -19.61 -4.90 -11.31
CA LEU A 76 -18.91 -4.27 -12.44
C LEU A 76 -17.72 -5.11 -12.95
N ARG A 77 -17.40 -6.22 -12.28
CA ARG A 77 -16.23 -7.07 -12.56
C ARG A 77 -14.91 -6.30 -12.57
N ILE A 78 -14.73 -5.43 -11.59
CA ILE A 78 -13.51 -4.64 -11.38
C ILE A 78 -12.82 -5.05 -10.08
N SER A 79 -11.57 -4.65 -9.88
CA SER A 79 -10.89 -4.97 -8.62
C SER A 79 -11.51 -4.21 -7.44
N CYS A 80 -11.51 -4.82 -6.25
CA CYS A 80 -11.93 -4.15 -5.01
C CYS A 80 -11.16 -2.84 -4.76
N ALA A 81 -9.90 -2.76 -5.19
CA ALA A 81 -9.11 -1.53 -5.06
C ALA A 81 -9.64 -0.40 -5.94
N GLU A 82 -10.09 -0.73 -7.16
CA GLU A 82 -10.70 0.23 -8.06
C GLU A 82 -12.09 0.67 -7.57
N ALA A 83 -12.93 -0.27 -7.12
CA ALA A 83 -14.23 0.06 -6.56
C ALA A 83 -14.12 0.97 -5.32
N ARG A 84 -13.18 0.67 -4.40
CA ARG A 84 -12.88 1.54 -3.25
C ARG A 84 -12.46 2.94 -3.68
N ARG A 85 -11.64 3.05 -4.72
CA ARG A 85 -11.20 4.35 -5.26
C ARG A 85 -12.40 5.16 -5.76
N ARG A 86 -13.29 4.55 -6.55
CA ARG A 86 -14.49 5.23 -7.06
C ARG A 86 -15.44 5.67 -5.95
N VAL A 87 -15.64 4.81 -4.94
CA VAL A 87 -16.43 5.16 -3.75
C VAL A 87 -15.81 6.35 -3.01
N HIS A 88 -14.49 6.33 -2.82
CA HIS A 88 -13.77 7.42 -2.17
C HIS A 88 -13.89 8.73 -2.97
N ASP A 89 -13.58 8.71 -4.25
CA ASP A 89 -13.67 9.88 -5.13
C ASP A 89 -15.11 10.43 -5.18
N ALA A 90 -16.12 9.54 -5.22
CA ALA A 90 -17.53 9.93 -5.19
C ALA A 90 -17.89 10.63 -3.87
N GLN A 91 -17.41 10.16 -2.72
CA GLN A 91 -17.65 10.79 -1.42
C GLN A 91 -17.01 12.19 -1.32
N GLN A 92 -15.82 12.38 -1.89
CA GLN A 92 -15.12 13.67 -1.87
C GLN A 92 -15.80 14.75 -2.74
N LEU A 93 -16.47 14.32 -3.82
CA LEU A 93 -17.06 15.20 -4.83
C LEU A 93 -18.58 15.38 -4.67
N SER A 94 -19.22 14.58 -3.82
CA SER A 94 -20.66 14.66 -3.58
C SER A 94 -20.99 15.64 -2.45
N PRO A 95 -22.16 16.31 -2.49
CA PRO A 95 -22.67 17.05 -1.35
C PRO A 95 -22.78 16.15 -0.12
N ARG A 96 -22.52 16.70 1.06
CA ARG A 96 -22.58 15.98 2.33
C ARG A 96 -23.85 16.39 3.08
N ILE A 97 -24.26 15.60 4.07
CA ILE A 97 -25.44 15.89 4.89
C ILE A 97 -24.98 15.95 6.36
N THR A 98 -25.37 16.98 7.09
CA THR A 98 -25.11 17.07 8.54
C THR A 98 -25.98 16.08 9.32
N LEU A 99 -25.66 15.85 10.59
CA LEU A 99 -26.52 15.09 11.51
C LEU A 99 -27.94 15.67 11.63
N THR A 100 -28.12 16.95 11.31
CA THR A 100 -29.40 17.67 11.33
C THR A 100 -30.11 17.67 9.97
N GLY A 101 -29.59 16.97 8.96
CA GLY A 101 -30.18 16.89 7.62
C GLY A 101 -29.86 18.08 6.70
N GLN A 102 -29.01 19.02 7.11
CA GLN A 102 -28.62 20.17 6.28
C GLN A 102 -27.55 19.77 5.26
N SER A 103 -27.66 20.28 4.04
CA SER A 103 -26.67 20.03 2.99
C SER A 103 -25.39 20.84 3.25
N LEU A 104 -24.26 20.13 3.31
CA LEU A 104 -22.91 20.67 3.31
C LEU A 104 -22.31 20.56 1.90
N PRO A 105 -21.43 21.50 1.52
CA PRO A 105 -20.69 21.37 0.28
C PRO A 105 -19.78 20.12 0.33
N ALA A 106 -19.43 19.63 -0.86
CA ALA A 106 -18.46 18.57 -1.05
C ALA A 106 -17.13 18.89 -0.33
N GLU A 107 -16.30 17.88 -0.09
CA GLU A 107 -14.97 18.10 0.51
C GLU A 107 -14.07 18.94 -0.37
N LEU A 108 -14.25 18.81 -1.70
CA LEU A 108 -13.56 19.58 -2.73
C LEU A 108 -14.60 20.36 -3.57
N PRO A 109 -15.15 21.49 -3.08
CA PRO A 109 -16.26 22.18 -3.74
C PRO A 109 -15.92 22.67 -5.16
N ALA A 110 -14.73 23.24 -5.37
CA ALA A 110 -14.35 23.79 -6.67
C ALA A 110 -14.09 22.66 -7.68
N THR A 111 -13.45 21.59 -7.21
CA THR A 111 -13.18 20.39 -7.99
C THR A 111 -14.48 19.68 -8.38
N ALA A 112 -15.43 19.58 -7.45
CA ALA A 112 -16.75 19.01 -7.70
C ALA A 112 -17.51 19.77 -8.80
N GLN A 113 -17.45 21.10 -8.84
CA GLN A 113 -18.09 21.88 -9.90
C GLN A 113 -17.51 21.59 -11.29
N VAL A 114 -16.19 21.46 -11.40
CA VAL A 114 -15.53 21.16 -12.68
C VAL A 114 -15.72 19.68 -13.07
N TRP A 115 -15.70 18.77 -12.09
CA TRP A 115 -16.04 17.37 -12.26
C TRP A 115 -17.44 17.20 -12.83
N ARG A 116 -18.46 17.86 -12.25
CA ARG A 116 -19.86 17.82 -12.70
C ARG A 116 -20.06 18.21 -14.17
N ARG A 117 -19.17 19.05 -14.72
CA ARG A 117 -19.19 19.44 -16.14
C ARG A 117 -18.57 18.39 -17.07
N GLY A 118 -17.99 17.32 -16.51
CA GLY A 118 -17.29 16.25 -17.23
C GLY A 118 -15.95 16.70 -17.82
N LEU A 119 -15.29 17.68 -17.20
CA LEU A 119 -14.04 18.22 -17.70
C LEU A 119 -12.79 17.54 -17.11
N LEU A 120 -12.93 16.85 -15.98
CA LEU A 120 -11.84 16.19 -15.27
C LEU A 120 -11.92 14.67 -15.41
N ASP A 121 -10.77 14.01 -15.29
CA ASP A 121 -10.68 12.57 -15.06
C ASP A 121 -10.38 12.29 -13.56
N GLY A 122 -10.41 11.01 -13.17
CA GLY A 122 -10.10 10.62 -11.79
C GLY A 122 -8.65 10.88 -11.36
N GLN A 123 -7.70 10.99 -12.29
CA GLN A 123 -6.32 11.35 -11.96
C GLN A 123 -6.20 12.83 -11.57
N HIS A 124 -6.91 13.73 -12.24
CA HIS A 124 -6.98 15.14 -11.84
C HIS A 124 -7.55 15.28 -10.42
N VAL A 125 -8.64 14.56 -10.12
CA VAL A 125 -9.25 14.53 -8.77
C VAL A 125 -8.22 14.04 -7.75
N LYS A 126 -7.52 12.94 -8.04
CA LYS A 126 -6.48 12.39 -7.17
C LYS A 126 -5.35 13.39 -6.89
N VAL A 127 -4.88 14.12 -7.90
CA VAL A 127 -3.81 15.13 -7.74
C VAL A 127 -4.29 16.26 -6.82
N ILE A 128 -5.50 16.79 -7.03
CA ILE A 128 -6.05 17.88 -6.21
C ILE A 128 -6.33 17.41 -4.79
N ALA A 129 -6.93 16.23 -4.62
CA ALA A 129 -7.20 15.64 -3.32
C ALA A 129 -5.91 15.37 -2.53
N ALA A 130 -4.87 14.85 -3.19
CA ALA A 130 -3.56 14.67 -2.58
C ALA A 130 -2.95 16.00 -2.14
N PHE A 131 -2.98 17.01 -3.01
CA PHE A 131 -2.49 18.35 -2.69
C PHE A 131 -3.17 18.92 -1.44
N VAL A 132 -4.51 18.93 -1.38
CA VAL A 132 -5.25 19.48 -0.23
C VAL A 132 -4.95 18.71 1.05
N ARG A 133 -4.86 17.38 0.99
CA ARG A 133 -4.52 16.52 2.13
C ARG A 133 -3.11 16.77 2.65
N ASP A 134 -2.16 17.06 1.76
CA ASP A 134 -0.73 17.16 2.09
C ASP A 134 -0.34 18.60 2.53
N LEU A 135 -1.26 19.57 2.47
CA LEU A 135 -1.07 20.90 3.02
C LEU A 135 -0.91 20.86 4.56
N PRO A 136 -0.09 21.76 5.16
CA PRO A 136 0.06 21.87 6.61
C PRO A 136 -1.28 22.10 7.31
N ARG A 137 -1.48 21.52 8.49
CA ARG A 137 -2.74 21.69 9.24
C ARG A 137 -3.04 23.13 9.63
N ASP A 138 -2.01 23.92 9.86
CA ASP A 138 -2.15 25.33 10.26
C ASP A 138 -2.42 26.25 9.06
N THR A 139 -2.53 25.70 7.85
CA THR A 139 -2.91 26.48 6.66
C THR A 139 -4.33 27.03 6.84
N PRO A 140 -4.55 28.35 6.74
CA PRO A 140 -5.88 28.93 6.86
C PRO A 140 -6.86 28.29 5.87
N ALA A 141 -8.07 27.97 6.33
CA ALA A 141 -9.09 27.33 5.50
C ALA A 141 -9.39 28.13 4.21
N ASP A 142 -9.27 29.46 4.28
CA ASP A 142 -9.45 30.30 3.10
C ASP A 142 -8.35 30.12 2.05
N THR A 143 -7.10 29.97 2.48
CA THR A 143 -5.97 29.67 1.61
C THR A 143 -6.13 28.30 0.95
N VAL A 144 -6.57 27.29 1.71
CA VAL A 144 -6.86 25.95 1.17
C VAL A 144 -7.95 26.02 0.09
N ARG A 145 -9.04 26.75 0.38
CA ARG A 145 -10.17 26.97 -0.54
C ARG A 145 -9.71 27.68 -1.83
N GLN A 146 -8.91 28.74 -1.71
CA GLN A 146 -8.37 29.47 -2.86
C GLN A 146 -7.40 28.60 -3.68
N ALA A 147 -6.58 27.79 -3.03
CA ALA A 147 -5.64 26.88 -3.68
C ALA A 147 -6.36 25.77 -4.45
N GLU A 148 -7.40 25.16 -3.86
CA GLU A 148 -8.26 24.19 -4.54
C GLU A 148 -8.94 24.82 -5.76
N GLN A 149 -9.52 26.02 -5.62
CA GLN A 149 -10.13 26.76 -6.74
C GLN A 149 -9.13 27.09 -7.85
N PHE A 150 -7.89 27.42 -7.50
CA PHE A 150 -6.82 27.63 -8.47
C PHE A 150 -6.51 26.35 -9.23
N LEU A 151 -6.28 25.24 -8.52
CA LEU A 151 -5.97 23.95 -9.15
C LEU A 151 -7.12 23.41 -9.99
N ALA A 152 -8.37 23.52 -9.52
CA ALA A 152 -9.55 23.09 -10.27
C ALA A 152 -9.69 23.85 -11.61
N ARG A 153 -9.34 25.15 -11.65
CA ARG A 153 -9.30 25.93 -12.89
C ARG A 153 -8.18 25.48 -13.83
N GLN A 154 -6.99 25.21 -13.30
CA GLN A 154 -5.84 24.75 -14.09
C GLN A 154 -6.04 23.33 -14.64
N ALA A 155 -6.74 22.47 -13.88
CA ALA A 155 -7.02 21.08 -14.25
C ALA A 155 -7.88 20.93 -15.52
N VAL A 156 -8.58 21.98 -15.96
CA VAL A 156 -9.33 21.97 -17.23
C VAL A 156 -8.40 22.03 -18.44
N GLN A 157 -7.21 22.62 -18.30
CA GLN A 157 -6.29 22.90 -19.40
C GLN A 157 -5.05 22.02 -19.39
N LEU A 158 -4.64 21.56 -18.21
CA LEU A 158 -3.42 20.78 -18.00
C LEU A 158 -3.73 19.30 -17.91
N ARG A 159 -2.78 18.45 -18.30
CA ARG A 159 -2.81 17.02 -17.98
C ARG A 159 -2.50 16.77 -16.49
N PRO A 160 -2.82 15.59 -15.93
CA PRO A 160 -2.54 15.28 -14.53
C PRO A 160 -1.05 15.43 -14.14
N ASP A 161 -0.13 15.01 -15.01
CA ASP A 161 1.33 15.11 -14.79
C ASP A 161 1.82 16.57 -14.74
N GLN A 162 1.18 17.45 -15.51
CA GLN A 162 1.48 18.88 -15.51
C GLN A 162 0.82 19.59 -14.32
N LEU A 163 -0.41 19.20 -13.98
CA LEU A 163 -1.13 19.70 -12.83
C LEU A 163 -0.37 19.38 -11.53
N GLU A 164 0.22 18.19 -11.42
CA GLU A 164 1.03 17.81 -10.26
C GLU A 164 2.23 18.76 -10.07
N LYS A 165 2.88 19.20 -11.15
CA LYS A 165 3.95 20.22 -11.08
C LYS A 165 3.44 21.57 -10.58
N VAL A 166 2.25 21.98 -11.03
CA VAL A 166 1.60 23.22 -10.57
C VAL A 166 1.20 23.10 -9.10
N ALA A 167 0.65 21.97 -8.68
CA ALA A 167 0.30 21.69 -7.29
C ALA A 167 1.52 21.73 -6.37
N ASN A 168 2.63 21.10 -6.78
CA ASN A 168 3.89 21.16 -6.04
C ASN A 168 4.40 22.61 -5.91
N ARG A 169 4.34 23.40 -6.99
CA ARG A 169 4.74 24.81 -6.93
C ARG A 169 3.81 25.63 -6.04
N ALA A 170 2.50 25.40 -6.10
CA ALA A 170 1.52 26.05 -5.23
C ALA A 170 1.74 25.71 -3.76
N ALA A 171 2.07 24.44 -3.45
CA ALA A 171 2.36 24.01 -2.09
C ALA A 171 3.58 24.75 -1.51
N VAL A 172 4.63 24.91 -2.33
CA VAL A 172 5.81 25.71 -1.96
C VAL A 172 5.46 27.18 -1.74
N LEU A 173 4.54 27.76 -2.52
CA LEU A 173 4.15 29.16 -2.34
C LEU A 173 3.25 29.38 -1.11
N ILE A 174 2.41 28.40 -0.77
CA ILE A 174 1.56 28.42 0.43
C ILE A 174 2.40 28.20 1.69
N ASN A 175 3.47 27.41 1.58
CA ASN A 175 4.43 27.17 2.66
C ASN A 175 5.87 27.47 2.18
N PRO A 176 6.22 28.75 1.99
CA PRO A 176 7.51 29.16 1.42
C PRO A 176 8.68 28.85 2.36
N ASP A 177 8.42 28.86 3.67
CA ASP A 177 9.42 28.54 4.69
C ASP A 177 9.68 27.03 4.79
N GLY A 178 8.86 26.19 4.15
CA GLY A 178 8.97 24.72 4.20
C GLY A 178 8.87 24.15 5.62
N LYS A 179 8.44 24.95 6.60
CA LYS A 179 8.33 24.54 8.00
C LYS A 179 7.07 23.70 8.16
N PHE A 180 7.17 22.42 7.83
CA PHE A 180 6.24 21.43 8.37
C PHE A 180 6.43 21.37 9.88
N SER A 181 5.35 21.50 10.64
CA SER A 181 5.42 21.30 12.08
C SER A 181 5.91 19.87 12.39
N ASP A 182 6.47 19.66 13.58
CA ASP A 182 6.82 18.29 14.02
C ASP A 182 5.61 17.37 13.99
N ALA A 183 4.41 17.90 14.25
CA ALA A 183 3.16 17.18 14.14
C ALA A 183 2.82 16.75 12.70
N ASP A 184 3.14 17.58 11.70
CA ASP A 184 2.90 17.24 10.30
C ASP A 184 3.86 16.16 9.80
N ARG A 185 5.16 16.30 10.11
CA ARG A 185 6.17 15.27 9.82
C ARG A 185 5.84 13.95 10.51
N ALA A 186 5.36 14.04 11.77
CA ALA A 186 4.91 12.89 12.52
C ALA A 186 3.74 12.16 11.83
N ARG A 187 2.78 12.87 11.22
CA ARG A 187 1.66 12.21 10.53
C ARG A 187 2.03 11.56 9.20
N GLN A 188 2.99 12.15 8.48
CA GLN A 188 3.40 11.64 7.17
C GLN A 188 4.33 10.43 7.28
N ARG A 189 5.09 10.31 8.38
CA ARG A 189 6.06 9.21 8.55
C ARG A 189 5.35 7.85 8.54
N GLY A 190 5.93 6.89 7.84
CA GLY A 190 5.37 5.55 7.77
C GLY A 190 6.26 4.58 7.01
N PHE A 191 6.14 3.31 7.35
CA PHE A 191 6.75 2.20 6.62
C PHE A 191 5.70 1.13 6.37
N THR A 192 5.53 0.74 5.11
CA THR A 192 4.58 -0.31 4.73
C THR A 192 5.19 -1.26 3.72
N TRP A 193 4.82 -2.54 3.81
CA TRP A 193 5.09 -3.52 2.78
C TRP A 193 3.89 -3.64 1.83
N CYS A 194 4.16 -3.76 0.53
CA CYS A 194 3.19 -4.26 -0.42
C CYS A 194 2.99 -5.77 -0.21
N ALA A 195 1.94 -6.33 -0.83
CA ALA A 195 1.73 -7.78 -0.86
C ALA A 195 2.99 -8.49 -1.40
N GLN A 196 3.32 -9.62 -0.79
CA GLN A 196 4.48 -10.40 -1.20
C GLN A 196 4.29 -10.89 -2.64
N ARG A 197 5.34 -10.77 -3.43
CA ARG A 197 5.36 -11.21 -4.83
C ARG A 197 5.52 -12.73 -4.91
N PRO A 198 5.17 -13.36 -6.05
CA PRO A 198 5.31 -14.80 -6.22
C PRO A 198 6.74 -15.34 -5.98
N ASP A 199 7.75 -14.53 -6.30
CA ASP A 199 9.18 -14.80 -6.08
C ASP A 199 9.62 -14.72 -4.61
N GLY A 200 8.73 -14.37 -3.69
CA GLY A 200 9.02 -14.20 -2.26
C GLY A 200 9.52 -12.80 -1.89
N MET A 201 9.72 -11.91 -2.86
CA MET A 201 10.19 -10.55 -2.61
C MET A 201 9.02 -9.62 -2.26
N SER A 202 9.29 -8.59 -1.47
CA SER A 202 8.31 -7.56 -1.11
C SER A 202 8.83 -6.17 -1.45
N ILE A 203 7.94 -5.30 -1.92
CA ILE A 203 8.27 -3.88 -2.15
C ILE A 203 7.89 -3.11 -0.88
N GLY A 204 8.85 -2.38 -0.31
CA GLY A 204 8.63 -1.51 0.84
C GLY A 204 8.46 -0.05 0.41
N LYS A 205 7.51 0.65 1.02
CA LYS A 205 7.37 2.11 0.91
C LYS A 205 7.72 2.76 2.24
N LEU A 206 8.80 3.56 2.23
CA LEU A 206 9.28 4.30 3.41
C LEU A 206 9.09 5.80 3.20
N ILE A 207 8.36 6.44 4.11
CA ILE A 207 8.34 7.90 4.29
C ILE A 207 9.14 8.20 5.55
N ALA A 208 10.43 8.47 5.39
CA ALA A 208 11.36 8.66 6.49
C ALA A 208 11.31 10.08 7.04
N THR A 209 11.41 10.22 8.36
CA THR A 209 11.77 11.51 8.97
C THR A 209 13.21 11.89 8.60
N PRO A 210 13.60 13.18 8.67
CA PRO A 210 14.98 13.58 8.45
C PRO A 210 15.97 12.83 9.35
N GLN A 211 15.59 12.57 10.60
CA GLN A 211 16.38 11.79 11.55
C GLN A 211 16.58 10.34 11.08
N LEU A 212 15.49 9.63 10.73
CA LEU A 212 15.59 8.24 10.24
C LEU A 212 16.41 8.17 8.95
N ARG A 213 16.22 9.14 8.04
CA ARG A 213 17.02 9.24 6.82
C ARG A 213 18.51 9.40 7.12
N ALA A 214 18.87 10.28 8.05
CA ALA A 214 20.25 10.48 8.47
C ALA A 214 20.86 9.24 9.13
N HIS A 215 20.11 8.53 9.99
CA HIS A 215 20.57 7.26 10.57
C HIS A 215 20.84 6.21 9.50
N LEU A 216 19.93 6.08 8.52
CA LEU A 216 20.10 5.16 7.40
C LEU A 216 21.29 5.56 6.53
N ASP A 217 21.48 6.84 6.23
CA ASP A 217 22.61 7.31 5.43
C ASP A 217 23.95 7.01 6.11
N ALA A 218 24.05 7.26 7.43
CA ALA A 218 25.24 6.93 8.21
C ALA A 218 25.52 5.42 8.24
N TRP A 219 24.48 4.60 8.44
CA TRP A 219 24.59 3.14 8.41
C TRP A 219 25.05 2.64 7.04
N LEU A 220 24.36 3.05 5.98
CA LEU A 220 24.63 2.62 4.61
C LEU A 220 26.01 3.09 4.13
N ALA A 221 26.48 4.27 4.55
CA ALA A 221 27.83 4.73 4.23
C ALA A 221 28.91 3.75 4.72
N ARG A 222 28.69 3.09 5.87
CA ARG A 222 29.63 2.13 6.43
C ARG A 222 29.43 0.70 5.93
N PHE A 223 28.19 0.21 5.97
CA PHE A 223 27.87 -1.20 5.79
C PHE A 223 27.46 -1.58 4.36
N ALA A 224 27.17 -0.59 3.49
CA ALA A 224 26.94 -0.83 2.06
C ALA A 224 28.15 -0.44 1.18
N ALA A 225 29.31 -0.20 1.80
CA ALA A 225 30.58 -0.06 1.08
C ALA A 225 30.91 -1.37 0.32
N PRO A 226 31.67 -1.30 -0.79
CA PRO A 226 32.12 -2.51 -1.49
C PRO A 226 32.81 -3.49 -0.53
N GLY A 227 32.52 -4.79 -0.66
CA GLY A 227 33.08 -5.86 0.18
C GLY A 227 32.44 -6.01 1.58
N MET A 228 31.57 -5.08 2.01
CA MET A 228 30.87 -5.17 3.29
C MET A 228 29.58 -5.98 3.17
N CYS A 229 29.24 -6.74 4.20
CA CYS A 229 27.97 -7.47 4.32
C CYS A 229 27.65 -8.32 3.08
N ASN A 230 28.64 -8.97 2.46
CA ASN A 230 28.40 -9.80 1.27
C ASN A 230 27.84 -11.17 1.66
N PRO A 231 26.58 -11.51 1.29
CA PRO A 231 26.00 -12.82 1.60
C PRO A 231 26.63 -13.98 0.82
N ASP A 232 27.37 -13.69 -0.27
CA ASP A 232 28.07 -14.71 -1.06
C ASP A 232 29.41 -15.13 -0.42
N ASP A 233 29.90 -14.37 0.56
CA ASP A 233 31.08 -14.74 1.34
C ASP A 233 30.71 -15.76 2.43
N GLU A 234 31.55 -16.76 2.66
CA GLU A 234 31.35 -17.75 3.73
C GLU A 234 31.24 -17.09 5.11
N THR A 235 32.02 -16.03 5.34
CA THR A 235 31.94 -15.17 6.53
C THR A 235 31.81 -13.71 6.11
N PRO A 236 30.56 -13.18 6.01
CA PRO A 236 30.35 -11.81 5.57
C PRO A 236 31.08 -10.80 6.47
N CYS A 237 31.84 -9.89 5.86
CA CYS A 237 32.54 -8.83 6.60
C CYS A 237 31.53 -7.85 7.21
N VAL A 238 31.33 -7.93 8.52
CA VAL A 238 30.46 -7.04 9.31
C VAL A 238 31.21 -6.25 10.38
N LYS A 239 32.50 -6.52 10.56
CA LYS A 239 33.41 -5.85 11.51
C LYS A 239 34.72 -5.55 10.80
N GLY A 240 35.33 -4.41 11.11
CA GLY A 240 36.59 -4.00 10.48
C GLY A 240 36.43 -3.55 9.04
N GLU A 241 37.54 -3.42 8.32
CA GLU A 241 37.56 -3.06 6.90
C GLU A 241 37.57 -4.33 6.03
N PRO A 242 36.89 -4.31 4.87
CA PRO A 242 36.93 -5.42 3.94
C PRO A 242 38.33 -5.53 3.34
N THR A 243 38.72 -6.73 2.91
CA THR A 243 39.99 -6.92 2.20
C THR A 243 39.94 -6.25 0.83
N ASP A 244 41.09 -5.83 0.30
CA ASP A 244 41.19 -5.24 -1.04
C ASP A 244 40.66 -6.20 -2.12
N GLU A 245 40.93 -7.50 -1.97
CA GLU A 245 40.37 -8.52 -2.85
C GLU A 245 38.84 -8.64 -2.75
N GLY A 246 38.28 -8.59 -1.53
CA GLY A 246 36.83 -8.65 -1.32
C GLY A 246 36.13 -7.42 -1.91
N THR A 247 36.77 -6.26 -1.80
CA THR A 247 36.32 -5.01 -2.42
C THR A 247 36.33 -5.10 -3.95
N ALA A 248 37.41 -5.63 -4.55
CA ALA A 248 37.54 -5.72 -6.00
C ALA A 248 36.61 -6.78 -6.63
N LYS A 249 36.29 -7.86 -5.89
CA LYS A 249 35.40 -8.94 -6.34
C LYS A 249 33.91 -8.62 -6.13
N ASP A 250 33.57 -7.56 -5.41
CA ASP A 250 32.18 -7.20 -5.15
C ASP A 250 31.51 -6.57 -6.38
N LEU A 251 30.75 -7.40 -7.11
CA LEU A 251 30.01 -7.02 -8.31
C LEU A 251 28.58 -6.51 -8.00
N ARG A 252 28.19 -6.43 -6.73
CA ARG A 252 26.83 -6.02 -6.35
C ARG A 252 26.58 -4.55 -6.64
N SER A 253 25.41 -4.27 -7.19
CA SER A 253 24.93 -2.91 -7.37
C SER A 253 24.82 -2.17 -6.02
N PRO A 254 24.87 -0.82 -6.01
CA PRO A 254 24.66 -0.05 -4.80
C PRO A 254 23.33 -0.37 -4.09
N ALA A 255 22.28 -0.73 -4.84
CA ALA A 255 20.99 -1.11 -4.27
C ALA A 255 21.06 -2.46 -3.53
N GLN A 256 21.74 -3.46 -4.11
CA GLN A 256 21.96 -4.76 -3.47
C GLN A 256 22.80 -4.63 -2.20
N ARG A 257 23.90 -3.86 -2.24
CA ARG A 257 24.72 -3.61 -1.04
C ARG A 257 23.94 -2.93 0.08
N ARG A 258 23.05 -1.98 -0.26
CA ARG A 258 22.15 -1.34 0.71
C ARG A 258 21.14 -2.32 1.31
N HIS A 259 20.61 -3.23 0.50
CA HIS A 259 19.75 -4.31 0.98
C HIS A 259 20.49 -5.19 1.99
N ASP A 260 21.68 -5.66 1.65
CA ASP A 260 22.44 -6.57 2.50
C ASP A 260 22.92 -5.89 3.79
N ALA A 261 23.27 -4.60 3.73
CA ALA A 261 23.56 -3.79 4.89
C ALA A 261 22.36 -3.65 5.83
N LEU A 262 21.14 -3.48 5.30
CA LEU A 262 19.91 -3.46 6.10
C LEU A 262 19.61 -4.84 6.69
N ASN A 263 19.83 -5.91 5.94
CA ASN A 263 19.65 -7.26 6.44
C ASN A 263 20.63 -7.56 7.59
N ALA A 264 21.90 -7.19 7.44
CA ALA A 264 22.91 -7.33 8.49
C ALA A 264 22.60 -6.51 9.75
N LEU A 265 21.97 -5.33 9.62
CA LEU A 265 21.48 -4.54 10.75
C LEU A 265 20.43 -5.30 11.56
N LEU A 266 19.46 -5.92 10.88
CA LEU A 266 18.37 -6.66 11.50
C LEU A 266 18.89 -7.97 12.10
N ASP A 267 19.67 -8.73 11.34
CA ASP A 267 20.28 -9.99 11.79
C ASP A 267 21.17 -9.81 13.02
N GLY A 268 21.87 -8.67 13.12
CA GLY A 268 22.72 -8.36 14.28
C GLY A 268 21.95 -7.94 15.54
N ARG A 269 20.64 -7.71 15.46
CA ARG A 269 19.79 -7.27 16.57
C ARG A 269 18.75 -8.30 16.97
N LEU A 270 18.19 -9.03 16.01
CA LEU A 270 17.21 -10.09 16.30
C LEU A 270 17.86 -11.16 17.20
N GLY A 271 17.16 -11.54 18.27
CA GLY A 271 17.65 -12.48 19.27
C GLY A 271 18.65 -11.91 20.30
N ASP A 272 19.00 -10.62 20.26
CA ASP A 272 19.82 -10.00 21.32
C ASP A 272 19.05 -10.03 22.66
N PRO A 273 19.56 -10.71 23.71
CA PRO A 273 18.87 -10.83 25.00
C PRO A 273 18.71 -9.49 25.74
N LYS A 274 19.39 -8.43 25.27
CA LYS A 274 19.20 -7.06 25.77
C LYS A 274 17.95 -6.38 25.21
N LEU A 275 17.36 -6.91 24.14
CA LEU A 275 16.04 -6.48 23.70
C LEU A 275 15.01 -7.03 24.66
N ASP A 276 14.09 -6.18 25.11
CA ASP A 276 12.97 -6.62 25.94
C ASP A 276 12.17 -7.72 25.22
N ALA A 277 11.63 -8.65 26.00
CA ALA A 277 10.88 -9.77 25.46
C ALA A 277 9.55 -9.28 24.87
N HIS A 278 9.30 -9.59 23.59
CA HIS A 278 7.99 -9.41 22.99
C HIS A 278 7.11 -10.59 23.38
N ASN A 279 6.05 -10.33 24.15
CA ASN A 279 5.20 -11.38 24.70
C ASN A 279 6.05 -12.49 25.35
N GLY A 280 7.01 -12.17 26.22
CA GLY A 280 7.80 -13.17 26.96
C GLY A 280 8.72 -14.07 26.12
N MET A 281 8.91 -13.79 24.82
CA MET A 281 9.95 -14.39 23.98
C MET A 281 10.92 -13.29 23.50
N PRO A 282 12.21 -13.59 23.30
CA PRO A 282 13.12 -12.67 22.61
C PRO A 282 12.55 -12.30 21.23
N VAL A 283 12.88 -11.12 20.72
CA VAL A 283 12.45 -10.69 19.38
C VAL A 283 13.17 -11.56 18.33
N THR A 284 12.50 -12.62 17.87
CA THR A 284 13.04 -13.63 16.93
C THR A 284 12.06 -13.93 15.82
N VAL A 285 12.56 -14.46 14.70
CA VAL A 285 11.72 -14.97 13.60
C VAL A 285 11.39 -16.43 13.90
N ILE A 286 10.10 -16.73 14.08
CA ILE A 286 9.61 -18.11 14.17
C ILE A 286 9.24 -18.57 12.77
N VAL A 287 9.77 -19.71 12.34
CA VAL A 287 9.54 -20.29 11.01
C VAL A 287 8.91 -21.67 11.16
N SER A 288 7.79 -21.89 10.48
CA SER A 288 7.07 -23.17 10.48
C SER A 288 7.12 -23.81 9.10
N THR A 289 7.53 -25.09 9.04
CA THR A 289 7.57 -25.92 7.82
C THR A 289 7.41 -27.39 8.19
N THR A 290 7.19 -28.25 7.20
CA THR A 290 7.14 -29.71 7.42
C THR A 290 8.52 -30.35 7.33
N LEU A 291 8.73 -31.45 8.06
CA LEU A 291 9.97 -32.23 7.96
C LEU A 291 10.25 -32.69 6.51
N ARG A 292 9.20 -33.00 5.75
CA ARG A 292 9.32 -33.37 4.33
C ARG A 292 9.88 -32.24 3.47
N GLU A 293 9.37 -31.02 3.63
CA GLU A 293 9.86 -29.85 2.90
C GLU A 293 11.30 -29.53 3.30
N LEU A 294 11.62 -29.57 4.60
CA LEU A 294 12.97 -29.33 5.09
C LEU A 294 13.97 -30.36 4.56
N THR A 295 13.62 -31.65 4.60
CA THR A 295 14.48 -32.75 4.12
C THR A 295 14.67 -32.72 2.61
N SER A 296 13.62 -32.37 1.86
CA SER A 296 13.73 -32.25 0.40
C SER A 296 14.45 -30.97 -0.04
N GLY A 297 14.64 -30.00 0.85
CA GLY A 297 15.20 -28.69 0.52
C GLY A 297 14.31 -27.87 -0.43
N THR A 298 13.04 -28.26 -0.57
CA THR A 298 12.08 -27.65 -1.51
C THR A 298 10.78 -27.26 -0.79
N GLY A 299 10.07 -26.28 -1.34
CA GLY A 299 8.88 -25.71 -0.74
C GLY A 299 9.13 -24.34 -0.10
N ARG A 300 8.14 -23.88 0.67
CA ARG A 300 8.14 -22.57 1.34
C ARG A 300 7.74 -22.76 2.80
N ALA A 301 8.49 -22.15 3.71
CA ALA A 301 8.08 -22.04 5.09
C ALA A 301 7.27 -20.75 5.31
N VAL A 302 6.53 -20.70 6.41
CA VAL A 302 5.75 -19.52 6.82
C VAL A 302 6.33 -18.97 8.13
N THR A 303 6.62 -17.67 8.16
CA THR A 303 7.09 -16.99 9.38
C THR A 303 5.94 -16.57 10.29
N GLY A 304 6.25 -16.28 11.56
CA GLY A 304 5.47 -15.46 12.53
C GLY A 304 4.42 -14.56 11.87
N GLY A 305 4.94 -13.50 11.24
CA GLY A 305 4.18 -12.45 10.57
C GLY A 305 3.61 -12.80 9.18
N GLY A 306 3.46 -14.08 8.83
CA GLY A 306 2.79 -14.53 7.60
C GLY A 306 3.60 -14.41 6.31
N THR A 307 4.91 -14.11 6.39
CA THR A 307 5.79 -14.06 5.21
C THR A 307 6.15 -15.48 4.76
N PHE A 308 6.10 -15.73 3.45
CA PHE A 308 6.59 -17.00 2.90
C PHE A 308 8.10 -16.91 2.61
N VAL A 309 8.87 -17.86 3.11
CA VAL A 309 10.32 -17.92 2.95
C VAL A 309 10.70 -19.18 2.16
N PRO A 310 11.43 -19.07 1.04
CA PRO A 310 11.93 -20.23 0.30
C PRO A 310 12.81 -21.12 1.16
N MET A 311 12.75 -22.44 0.97
CA MET A 311 13.48 -23.38 1.84
C MET A 311 15.00 -23.15 1.86
N ARG A 312 15.59 -22.65 0.76
CA ARG A 312 17.02 -22.27 0.74
C ARG A 312 17.34 -21.17 1.76
N ASP A 313 16.49 -20.17 1.87
CA ASP A 313 16.65 -19.07 2.82
C ASP A 313 16.37 -19.56 4.25
N VAL A 314 15.40 -20.46 4.43
CA VAL A 314 15.15 -21.12 5.72
C VAL A 314 16.38 -21.89 6.20
N ILE A 315 17.02 -22.67 5.33
CA ILE A 315 18.25 -23.42 5.65
C ILE A 315 19.39 -22.45 5.99
N ARG A 316 19.50 -21.32 5.28
CA ARG A 316 20.50 -20.28 5.59
C ARG A 316 20.25 -19.65 6.96
N MET A 317 19.00 -19.29 7.25
CA MET A 317 18.58 -18.74 8.55
C MET A 317 18.77 -19.76 9.68
N ALA A 318 18.52 -21.04 9.40
CA ALA A 318 18.66 -22.15 10.33
C ALA A 318 20.08 -22.29 10.90
N SER A 319 21.12 -21.87 10.17
CA SER A 319 22.52 -21.97 10.60
C SER A 319 22.82 -21.29 11.95
N ARG A 320 21.97 -20.34 12.38
CA ARG A 320 22.10 -19.59 13.65
C ARG A 320 20.84 -19.66 14.51
N ALA A 321 19.93 -20.59 14.22
CA ALA A 321 18.62 -20.67 14.85
C ALA A 321 18.58 -21.68 16.00
N TYR A 322 17.64 -21.48 16.93
CA TYR A 322 17.23 -22.53 17.86
C TYR A 322 16.20 -23.43 17.17
N HIS A 323 16.49 -24.72 17.06
CA HIS A 323 15.61 -25.69 16.42
C HIS A 323 14.66 -26.31 17.43
N TYR A 324 13.36 -26.23 17.15
CA TYR A 324 12.31 -26.88 17.92
C TYR A 324 11.56 -27.86 17.03
N LEU A 325 11.45 -29.11 17.46
CA LEU A 325 10.63 -30.12 16.82
C LEU A 325 9.31 -30.23 17.57
N ALA A 326 8.22 -29.78 16.93
CA ALA A 326 6.87 -30.03 17.40
C ALA A 326 6.31 -31.26 16.68
N VAL A 327 6.19 -32.38 17.40
CA VAL A 327 5.54 -33.60 16.89
C VAL A 327 4.11 -33.61 17.39
N PHE A 328 3.15 -33.58 16.47
CA PHE A 328 1.74 -33.80 16.76
C PHE A 328 1.39 -35.19 16.22
N ASP A 329 1.05 -36.12 17.11
CA ASP A 329 0.53 -37.44 16.74
C ASP A 329 -1.00 -37.37 16.59
N GLU A 330 -1.59 -38.31 15.87
CA GLU A 330 -3.03 -38.43 15.62
C GLU A 330 -3.86 -38.50 16.93
N HIS A 331 -4.13 -37.34 17.55
CA HIS A 331 -5.17 -36.99 18.55
C HIS A 331 -4.65 -36.42 19.89
N SER A 332 -5.19 -35.22 20.18
CA SER A 332 -5.08 -34.36 21.36
C SER A 332 -3.79 -33.54 21.50
N ASN A 333 -3.91 -32.23 21.22
CA ASN A 333 -2.93 -31.17 21.48
C ASN A 333 -2.65 -31.02 22.99
N ARG A 334 -2.04 -32.02 23.61
CA ARG A 334 -1.75 -32.07 25.05
C ARG A 334 -0.27 -31.83 25.30
N SER A 335 0.02 -30.72 25.99
CA SER A 335 1.37 -30.44 26.50
C SER A 335 1.84 -31.56 27.43
N LEU A 336 3.01 -32.16 27.15
CA LEU A 336 3.62 -33.23 27.95
C LEU A 336 3.97 -32.78 29.38
N TYR A 337 4.10 -31.47 29.62
CA TYR A 337 4.31 -30.89 30.96
C TYR A 337 3.65 -29.51 31.08
N LEU A 338 2.96 -29.26 32.20
CA LEU A 338 2.33 -27.98 32.52
C LEU A 338 2.61 -27.60 33.98
N GLY A 339 3.77 -27.00 34.25
CA GLY A 339 4.06 -26.40 35.56
C GLY A 339 3.20 -25.14 35.78
N ARG A 340 2.37 -25.09 36.82
CA ARG A 340 1.74 -23.84 37.33
C ARG A 340 2.74 -23.15 38.26
N SER A 341 2.93 -21.82 38.31
CA SER A 341 1.97 -20.72 38.44
C SER A 341 2.50 -19.40 37.81
N ARG A 342 2.27 -19.18 36.51
CA ARG A 342 2.51 -17.88 35.85
C ARG A 342 1.32 -17.51 34.98
N ARG A 343 0.96 -16.21 34.92
CA ARG A 343 -0.16 -15.68 34.12
C ARG A 343 0.08 -15.75 32.60
N LEU A 344 1.35 -15.90 32.18
CA LEU A 344 1.75 -15.91 30.77
C LEU A 344 2.26 -17.29 30.38
N ALA A 345 1.95 -17.73 29.16
CA ALA A 345 2.49 -18.95 28.58
C ALA A 345 4.02 -18.91 28.49
N SER A 346 4.68 -20.05 28.74
CA SER A 346 6.12 -20.19 28.55
C SER A 346 6.51 -20.03 27.07
N ALA A 347 7.78 -19.78 26.79
CA ALA A 347 8.29 -19.70 25.41
C ALA A 347 7.95 -20.99 24.63
N ASP A 348 8.19 -22.16 25.23
CA ASP A 348 7.90 -23.46 24.60
C ASP A 348 6.40 -23.63 24.30
N GLN A 349 5.52 -23.23 25.23
CA GLN A 349 4.08 -23.28 25.04
C GLN A 349 3.63 -22.37 23.88
N ARG A 350 4.24 -21.20 23.74
CA ARG A 350 3.94 -20.28 22.63
C ARG A 350 4.44 -20.81 21.29
N LEU A 351 5.64 -21.41 21.25
CA LEU A 351 6.16 -22.04 20.04
C LEU A 351 5.24 -23.18 19.56
N VAL A 352 4.73 -24.00 20.48
CA VAL A 352 3.76 -25.06 20.17
C VAL A 352 2.43 -24.49 19.68
N LEU A 353 1.88 -23.47 20.35
CA LEU A 353 0.64 -22.80 19.91
C LEU A 353 0.81 -22.15 18.54
N TYR A 354 1.96 -21.52 18.28
CA TYR A 354 2.26 -20.93 16.99
C TYR A 354 2.36 -22.00 15.88
N ALA A 355 3.01 -23.14 16.16
CA ALA A 355 3.08 -24.24 15.22
C ALA A 355 1.70 -24.83 14.86
N GLN A 356 0.79 -24.85 15.84
CA GLN A 356 -0.58 -25.35 15.69
C GLN A 356 -1.49 -24.35 14.95
N ASP A 357 -1.58 -23.12 15.43
CA ASP A 357 -2.62 -22.17 15.03
C ASP A 357 -2.16 -21.18 13.95
N ARG A 358 -0.83 -20.96 13.83
CA ARG A 358 -0.16 -20.11 12.80
C ARG A 358 -0.67 -18.66 12.67
N GLY A 359 -1.47 -18.19 13.63
CA GLY A 359 -2.14 -16.89 13.56
C GLY A 359 -3.22 -16.73 14.60
N CYS A 360 -4.02 -15.66 14.45
CA CYS A 360 -5.17 -15.42 15.33
C CYS A 360 -6.24 -16.51 15.15
N THR A 361 -6.69 -17.12 16.25
CA THR A 361 -7.74 -18.16 16.23
C THR A 361 -9.17 -17.61 16.27
N HIS A 362 -9.35 -16.28 16.26
CA HIS A 362 -10.69 -15.67 16.22
C HIS A 362 -11.38 -16.01 14.89
N PRO A 363 -12.65 -16.48 14.89
CA PRO A 363 -13.35 -16.87 13.67
C PRO A 363 -13.33 -15.75 12.61
N GLY A 364 -12.81 -16.06 11.42
CA GLY A 364 -12.74 -15.12 10.29
C GLY A 364 -11.61 -14.09 10.36
N CYS A 365 -10.71 -14.17 11.34
CA CYS A 365 -9.52 -13.34 11.42
C CYS A 365 -8.38 -13.96 10.58
N ASP A 366 -7.78 -13.18 9.69
CA ASP A 366 -6.63 -13.56 8.85
C ASP A 366 -5.30 -12.92 9.32
N VAL A 367 -5.30 -12.36 10.53
CA VAL A 367 -4.13 -11.70 11.10
C VAL A 367 -3.07 -12.75 11.48
N PRO A 368 -1.83 -12.62 10.96
CA PRO A 368 -0.73 -13.51 11.30
C PRO A 368 -0.28 -13.35 12.76
N GLY A 369 0.35 -14.40 13.29
CA GLY A 369 0.58 -14.60 14.74
C GLY A 369 1.86 -14.00 15.31
#